data_AF-A0A840WMU6-F1
#
_entry.id   AF-A0A840WMU6-F1
#
_cell.length_a   1.000
_cell.length_b   1.000
_cell.length_c   1.000
_cell.angle_alpha   90.00
_cell.angle_beta   90.00
_cell.angle_gamma   90.00
#
_symmetry.space_group_name_H-M   'P 1'
#
loop_
_entity.id
_entity.type
_entity.pdbx_description
1 polymer ?
#
loop_
_entity_poly.entity_id
_entity_poly.type
_entity_poly.pdbx_seq_one_letter_code
_entity_poly.pdbx_strand_id
1 'polypeptide(L)'
;MQEWYAPDVNAIRNCAEGLLDLARGGPRHEDFDVLAERTLTERLAMLEEVPGLLAKVPRGLTTQVLHGDYTAPNLLFDGEDLAAVIDFRPPVPYLVAWELGRIAFDPRIITLTDGWIDSAATLISAYQDTNPNVDLQDVLFCGRVILIQMLTSLYGVEQHYRSPGLLQDDLDQFWELRHQAARRLLENLETVESTLHRLASRPERW
;
A
#
# COMPACT_ATOMS: atom_id res chain seq x y z
N MET A 1 -10.47 2.76 -13.56
CA MET A 1 -10.36 1.34 -13.14
C MET A 1 -9.45 0.52 -14.06
N GLN A 2 -9.63 0.54 -15.39
CA GLN A 2 -8.67 -0.09 -16.31
C GLN A 2 -7.23 0.38 -16.08
N GLU A 3 -7.06 1.67 -15.73
CA GLU A 3 -5.77 2.29 -15.41
C GLU A 3 -5.01 1.59 -14.27
N TRP A 4 -5.69 1.08 -13.23
CA TRP A 4 -4.99 0.40 -12.14
C TRP A 4 -4.36 -0.92 -12.61
N TYR A 5 -5.01 -1.63 -13.53
CA TYR A 5 -4.50 -2.88 -14.08
C TYR A 5 -3.47 -2.71 -15.20
N ALA A 6 -3.07 -1.48 -15.50
CA ALA A 6 -2.08 -1.17 -16.52
C ALA A 6 -1.26 0.06 -16.08
N PRO A 7 -0.57 -0.02 -14.93
CA PRO A 7 0.32 1.07 -14.52
C PRO A 7 1.41 1.24 -15.58
N ASP A 8 1.73 2.47 -15.93
CA ASP A 8 2.87 2.75 -16.81
C ASP A 8 4.18 2.62 -16.03
N VAL A 9 4.65 1.37 -15.90
CA VAL A 9 5.88 1.03 -15.17
C VAL A 9 7.10 1.74 -15.75
N ASN A 10 7.13 2.00 -17.06
CA ASN A 10 8.23 2.73 -17.69
C ASN A 10 8.21 4.21 -17.30
N ALA A 11 7.04 4.85 -17.30
CA ALA A 11 6.93 6.22 -16.81
C ALA A 11 7.33 6.33 -15.33
N ILE A 12 6.93 5.35 -14.49
CA ILE A 12 7.31 5.30 -13.08
C ILE A 12 8.83 5.12 -12.93
N ARG A 13 9.45 4.22 -13.71
CA ARG A 13 10.90 4.00 -13.72
C ARG A 13 11.65 5.27 -14.11
N ASN A 14 11.27 5.91 -15.21
CA ASN A 14 11.88 7.16 -15.67
C ASN A 14 11.74 8.26 -14.61
N CYS A 15 10.59 8.31 -13.91
CA CYS A 15 10.39 9.24 -12.81
C CYS A 15 11.34 8.97 -11.65
N ALA A 16 11.48 7.71 -11.23
CA ALA A 16 12.39 7.29 -10.16
C ALA A 16 13.87 7.56 -10.51
N GLU A 17 14.28 7.30 -11.76
CA GLU A 17 15.63 7.63 -12.24
C GLU A 17 15.90 9.13 -12.19
N GLY A 18 14.95 9.96 -12.64
CA GLY A 18 15.08 11.41 -12.54
C GLY A 18 15.16 11.93 -11.10
N LEU A 19 14.42 11.31 -10.17
CA LEU A 19 14.52 11.64 -8.74
C LEU A 19 15.87 11.19 -8.14
N LEU A 20 16.40 10.06 -8.61
CA LEU A 20 17.70 9.55 -8.18
C LEU A 20 18.84 10.45 -8.64
N ASP A 21 18.75 11.00 -9.86
CA ASP A 21 19.70 12.00 -10.36
C ASP A 21 19.66 13.29 -9.52
N LEU A 22 18.48 13.72 -9.07
CA LEU A 22 18.34 14.87 -8.18
C LEU A 22 18.98 14.62 -6.81
N ALA A 23 18.71 13.46 -6.20
CA ALA A 23 19.31 13.05 -4.92
C ALA A 23 20.86 13.04 -4.98
N ARG A 24 21.43 12.62 -6.12
CA ARG A 24 22.89 12.57 -6.34
C ARG A 24 23.52 13.91 -6.70
N GLY A 25 22.74 14.84 -7.26
CA GLY A 25 23.23 16.06 -7.91
C GLY A 25 23.35 17.29 -6.99
N GLY A 26 22.89 17.20 -5.75
CA GLY A 26 22.85 18.33 -4.80
C GLY A 26 24.25 18.86 -4.43
N PRO A 27 24.41 20.19 -4.22
CA PRO A 27 25.68 20.78 -3.78
C PRO A 27 26.03 20.42 -2.32
N ARG A 28 25.05 19.95 -1.55
CA ARG A 28 25.19 19.32 -0.25
C ARG A 28 24.34 18.06 -0.28
N HIS A 29 24.91 16.96 0.20
CA HIS A 29 24.24 15.68 0.32
C HIS A 29 23.61 15.66 1.73
N GLU A 30 22.34 16.01 1.82
CA GLU A 30 21.59 16.04 3.08
C GLU A 30 21.18 14.61 3.49
N ASP A 31 20.74 14.43 4.75
CA ASP A 31 20.38 13.10 5.26
C ASP A 31 19.27 12.43 4.43
N PHE A 32 18.33 13.23 3.92
CA PHE A 32 17.27 12.72 3.05
C PHE A 32 17.79 12.34 1.65
N ASP A 33 18.80 13.02 1.11
CA ASP A 33 19.39 12.66 -0.19
C ASP A 33 20.00 11.24 -0.13
N VAL A 34 20.70 10.93 0.98
CA VAL A 34 21.27 9.58 1.22
C VAL A 34 20.16 8.53 1.29
N LEU A 35 19.09 8.84 2.02
CA LEU A 35 17.92 7.96 2.15
C LEU A 35 17.24 7.76 0.79
N ALA A 36 17.03 8.84 0.04
CA ALA A 36 16.40 8.83 -1.26
C ALA A 36 17.23 8.03 -2.27
N GLU A 37 18.55 8.22 -2.33
CA GLU A 37 19.43 7.48 -3.22
C GLU A 37 19.32 5.95 -2.98
N ARG A 38 19.42 5.54 -1.71
CA ARG A 38 19.29 4.12 -1.33
C ARG A 38 17.93 3.57 -1.72
N THR A 39 16.86 4.23 -1.26
CA THR A 39 15.49 3.73 -1.42
C THR A 39 15.01 3.76 -2.87
N LEU A 40 15.38 4.76 -3.67
CA LEU A 40 15.08 4.82 -5.10
C LEU A 40 15.84 3.74 -5.89
N THR A 41 17.10 3.50 -5.55
CA THR A 41 17.89 2.40 -6.16
C THR A 41 17.23 1.05 -5.89
N GLU A 42 16.87 0.78 -4.63
CA GLU A 42 16.14 -0.43 -4.25
C GLU A 42 14.75 -0.50 -4.92
N ARG A 43 14.05 0.64 -5.04
CA ARG A 43 12.74 0.73 -5.70
C ARG A 43 12.81 0.36 -7.17
N LEU A 44 13.83 0.82 -7.90
CA LEU A 44 14.03 0.50 -9.31
C LEU A 44 14.18 -1.01 -9.54
N ALA A 45 14.89 -1.71 -8.64
CA ALA A 45 14.97 -3.17 -8.68
C ALA A 45 13.61 -3.82 -8.37
N MET A 46 12.92 -3.38 -7.32
CA MET A 46 11.58 -3.92 -6.98
C MET A 46 10.53 -3.69 -8.07
N LEU A 47 10.65 -2.63 -8.89
CA LEU A 47 9.73 -2.38 -10.00
C LEU A 47 9.79 -3.47 -11.08
N GLU A 48 10.88 -4.24 -11.17
CA GLU A 48 10.99 -5.37 -12.10
C GLU A 48 10.01 -6.50 -11.79
N GLU A 49 9.57 -6.60 -10.53
CA GLU A 49 8.59 -7.59 -10.08
C GLU A 49 7.15 -7.24 -10.49
N VAL A 50 6.85 -5.96 -10.73
CA VAL A 50 5.48 -5.46 -10.93
C VAL A 50 4.73 -6.18 -12.07
N PRO A 51 5.30 -6.39 -13.28
CA PRO A 51 4.61 -7.13 -14.33
C PRO A 51 4.23 -8.55 -13.92
N GLY A 52 5.13 -9.26 -13.24
CA GLY A 52 4.89 -10.62 -12.74
C GLY A 52 3.86 -10.66 -11.61
N LEU A 53 3.86 -9.65 -10.74
CA LEU A 53 2.87 -9.50 -9.70
C LEU A 53 1.47 -9.26 -10.29
N LEU A 54 1.38 -8.33 -11.26
CA LEU A 54 0.14 -7.91 -11.88
C LEU A 54 -0.49 -9.01 -12.74
N ALA A 55 0.32 -9.83 -13.42
CA ALA A 55 -0.16 -10.94 -14.23
C ALA A 55 -0.95 -11.98 -13.43
N LYS A 56 -0.74 -12.06 -12.11
CA LYS A 56 -1.44 -12.98 -11.21
C LYS A 56 -2.73 -12.39 -10.63
N VAL A 57 -2.99 -11.09 -10.81
CA VAL A 57 -4.21 -10.45 -10.28
C VAL A 57 -5.40 -10.76 -11.22
N PRO A 58 -6.52 -11.31 -10.71
CA PRO A 58 -7.68 -11.60 -11.53
C PRO A 58 -8.33 -10.31 -12.03
N ARG A 59 -8.91 -10.35 -13.23
CA ARG A 59 -9.59 -9.18 -13.83
C ARG A 59 -11.00 -8.94 -13.29
N GLY A 60 -11.52 -9.87 -12.48
CA GLY A 60 -12.88 -9.87 -11.95
C GLY A 60 -13.01 -9.39 -10.50
N LEU A 61 -12.05 -8.64 -9.96
CA LEU A 61 -12.17 -8.08 -8.61
C LEU A 61 -13.37 -7.13 -8.49
N THR A 62 -14.03 -7.13 -7.33
CA THR A 62 -15.24 -6.34 -7.10
C THR A 62 -14.91 -4.86 -7.02
N THR A 63 -15.85 -4.04 -7.48
CA THR A 63 -15.72 -2.59 -7.40
C THR A 63 -16.93 -1.96 -6.74
N GLN A 64 -16.69 -0.94 -5.92
CA GLN A 64 -17.73 -0.17 -5.25
C GLN A 64 -17.21 1.24 -4.96
N VAL A 65 -18.08 2.13 -4.51
CA VAL A 65 -17.66 3.43 -3.97
C VAL A 65 -16.96 3.18 -2.63
N LEU A 66 -15.73 3.66 -2.51
CA LEU A 66 -14.84 3.46 -1.37
C LEU A 66 -14.64 4.77 -0.60
N HIS A 67 -14.06 4.68 0.60
CA HIS A 67 -13.55 5.88 1.30
C HIS A 67 -12.39 6.51 0.52
N GLY A 68 -11.52 5.67 -0.05
CA GLY A 68 -10.41 6.09 -0.92
C GLY A 68 -9.20 6.61 -0.16
N ASP A 69 -9.36 7.02 1.10
CA ASP A 69 -8.27 7.40 2.00
C ASP A 69 -8.34 6.79 3.43
N TYR A 70 -8.84 5.57 3.57
CA TYR A 70 -9.09 4.97 4.89
C TYR A 70 -7.78 4.66 5.62
N THR A 71 -7.32 5.58 6.46
CA THR A 71 -6.07 5.50 7.23
C THR A 71 -6.27 6.09 8.61
N ALA A 72 -5.41 5.75 9.58
CA ALA A 72 -5.62 6.17 10.97
C ALA A 72 -5.84 7.69 11.19
N PRO A 73 -5.18 8.62 10.46
CA PRO A 73 -5.49 10.05 10.58
C PRO A 73 -6.97 10.41 10.30
N ASN A 74 -7.67 9.59 9.54
CA ASN A 74 -9.05 9.78 9.13
C ASN A 74 -10.06 9.03 10.01
N LEU A 75 -9.60 8.42 11.10
CA LEU A 75 -10.42 7.68 12.06
C LEU A 75 -10.44 8.41 13.40
N LEU A 76 -11.61 8.85 13.83
CA LEU A 76 -11.81 9.54 15.10
C LEU A 76 -12.40 8.57 16.12
N PHE A 77 -11.71 8.42 17.25
CA PHE A 77 -12.11 7.51 18.32
C PHE A 77 -12.62 8.29 19.55
N ASP A 78 -13.63 7.75 20.21
CA ASP A 78 -14.02 8.10 21.58
C ASP A 78 -13.69 6.91 22.49
N GLY A 79 -12.55 6.99 23.18
CA GLY A 79 -11.99 5.85 23.88
C GLY A 79 -11.59 4.73 22.90
N GLU A 80 -12.23 3.57 23.04
CA GLU A 80 -12.00 2.39 22.18
C GLU A 80 -12.99 2.32 21.01
N ASP A 81 -14.02 3.17 21.00
CA ASP A 81 -15.07 3.15 19.99
C ASP A 81 -14.74 4.09 18.83
N LEU A 82 -14.92 3.60 17.60
CA LEU A 82 -14.81 4.44 16.39
C LEU A 82 -16.02 5.38 16.33
N ALA A 83 -15.81 6.66 16.62
CA ALA A 83 -16.86 7.67 16.68
C ALA A 83 -17.17 8.27 15.30
N ALA A 84 -16.16 8.46 14.44
CA ALA A 84 -16.35 9.00 13.10
C ALA A 84 -15.24 8.59 12.13
N VAL A 85 -15.58 8.60 10.84
CA VAL A 85 -14.65 8.49 9.71
C VAL A 85 -14.77 9.77 8.89
N ILE A 86 -13.64 10.39 8.52
CA ILE A 86 -13.59 11.70 7.87
C ILE A 86 -12.70 11.68 6.62
N ASP A 87 -12.72 12.77 5.84
CA ASP A 87 -11.87 12.96 4.65
C ASP A 87 -12.11 11.93 3.53
N PHE A 88 -13.38 11.74 3.19
CA PHE A 88 -13.79 10.93 2.04
C PHE A 88 -13.28 11.54 0.74
N ARG A 89 -12.64 10.71 -0.08
CA ARG A 89 -12.33 11.07 -1.48
C ARG A 89 -13.62 11.17 -2.30
N PRO A 90 -13.59 11.85 -3.46
CA PRO A 90 -14.74 11.87 -4.37
C PRO A 90 -15.27 10.45 -4.63
N PRO A 91 -16.60 10.24 -4.63
CA PRO A 91 -17.20 8.91 -4.62
C PRO A 91 -17.11 8.24 -6.00
N VAL A 92 -15.95 7.69 -6.31
CA VAL A 92 -15.65 7.01 -7.57
C VAL A 92 -15.49 5.51 -7.32
N PRO A 93 -16.14 4.64 -8.12
CA PRO A 93 -15.94 3.20 -7.99
C PRO A 93 -14.48 2.77 -8.15
N TYR A 94 -14.00 1.97 -7.20
CA TYR A 94 -12.64 1.44 -7.19
C TYR A 94 -12.61 0.01 -6.61
N LEU A 95 -11.45 -0.64 -6.66
CA LEU A 95 -11.29 -2.05 -6.29
C LEU A 95 -11.46 -2.26 -4.77
N VAL A 96 -12.35 -3.16 -4.36
CA VAL A 96 -12.53 -3.52 -2.94
C VAL A 96 -11.22 -4.06 -2.36
N ALA A 97 -10.54 -4.95 -3.08
CA ALA A 97 -9.22 -5.47 -2.72
C ALA A 97 -8.19 -4.36 -2.43
N TRP A 98 -8.30 -3.20 -3.08
CA TRP A 98 -7.36 -2.10 -2.89
C TRP A 98 -7.57 -1.40 -1.56
N GLU A 99 -8.81 -1.09 -1.20
CA GLU A 99 -9.11 -0.46 0.10
C GLU A 99 -8.90 -1.44 1.25
N LEU A 100 -9.37 -2.68 1.11
CA LEU A 100 -9.13 -3.72 2.11
C LEU A 100 -7.63 -3.93 2.33
N GLY A 101 -6.85 -3.99 1.24
CA GLY A 101 -5.40 -4.13 1.31
C GLY A 101 -4.76 -2.92 2.00
N ARG A 102 -5.19 -1.70 1.67
CA ARG A 102 -4.70 -0.47 2.30
C ARG A 102 -4.92 -0.45 3.82
N ILE A 103 -6.07 -0.95 4.27
CA ILE A 103 -6.43 -0.98 5.70
C ILE A 103 -5.67 -2.11 6.42
N ALA A 104 -5.66 -3.32 5.86
CA ALA A 104 -5.03 -4.49 6.49
C ALA A 104 -3.49 -4.41 6.50
N PHE A 105 -2.91 -3.75 5.51
CA PHE A 105 -1.47 -3.67 5.29
C PHE A 105 -0.97 -2.22 5.40
N ASP A 106 -1.41 -1.51 6.44
CA ASP A 106 -0.91 -0.16 6.75
C ASP A 106 0.62 -0.18 6.90
N PRO A 107 1.36 0.72 6.22
CA PRO A 107 2.82 0.74 6.26
C PRO A 107 3.42 0.83 7.66
N ARG A 108 2.73 1.46 8.61
CA ARG A 108 3.20 1.57 10.01
C ARG A 108 3.06 0.24 10.73
N ILE A 109 1.98 -0.49 10.50
CA ILE A 109 1.79 -1.82 11.10
C ILE A 109 2.82 -2.80 10.52
N ILE A 110 2.98 -2.83 9.19
CA ILE A 110 3.99 -3.69 8.56
C ILE A 110 5.38 -3.40 9.11
N THR A 111 5.74 -2.13 9.25
CA THR A 111 7.12 -1.74 9.58
C THR A 111 7.40 -1.79 11.08
N LEU A 112 6.45 -1.39 11.94
CA LEU A 112 6.70 -1.15 13.36
C LEU A 112 6.21 -2.27 14.29
N THR A 113 5.42 -3.22 13.77
CA THR A 113 4.79 -4.26 14.60
C THR A 113 5.31 -5.65 14.25
N ASP A 114 5.76 -6.39 15.27
CA ASP A 114 5.99 -7.82 15.15
C ASP A 114 4.65 -8.56 14.99
N GLY A 115 4.61 -9.62 14.19
CA GLY A 115 3.34 -10.31 13.93
C GLY A 115 2.34 -9.49 13.12
N TRP A 116 2.79 -8.53 12.30
CA TRP A 116 1.94 -7.72 11.42
C TRP A 116 1.05 -8.57 10.48
N ILE A 117 1.51 -9.77 10.08
CA ILE A 117 0.70 -10.71 9.28
C ILE A 117 -0.52 -11.21 10.07
N ASP A 118 -0.35 -11.53 11.35
CA ASP A 118 -1.46 -11.96 12.22
C ASP A 118 -2.42 -10.80 12.52
N SER A 119 -1.89 -9.58 12.61
CA SER A 119 -2.71 -8.37 12.73
C SER A 119 -3.57 -8.15 11.48
N ALA A 120 -2.97 -8.25 10.29
CA ALA A 120 -3.70 -8.19 9.02
C ALA A 120 -4.75 -9.30 8.90
N ALA A 121 -4.41 -10.53 9.31
CA ALA A 121 -5.32 -11.68 9.32
C ALA A 121 -6.51 -11.46 10.27
N THR A 122 -6.27 -10.87 11.44
CA THR A 122 -7.32 -10.54 12.42
C THR A 122 -8.28 -9.50 11.84
N LEU A 123 -7.75 -8.43 11.24
CA LEU A 123 -8.55 -7.39 10.60
C LEU A 123 -9.40 -7.97 9.47
N ILE A 124 -8.79 -8.77 8.59
CA ILE A 124 -9.48 -9.38 7.45
C ILE A 124 -10.57 -10.35 7.91
N SER A 125 -10.31 -11.14 8.95
CA SER A 125 -11.34 -12.00 9.56
C SER A 125 -12.52 -11.18 10.07
N ALA A 126 -12.29 -10.10 10.82
CA ALA A 126 -13.35 -9.24 11.32
C ALA A 126 -14.13 -8.54 10.17
N TYR A 127 -13.42 -8.15 9.11
CA TYR A 127 -14.03 -7.60 7.91
C TYR A 127 -14.96 -8.61 7.23
N GLN A 128 -14.53 -9.87 7.09
CA GLN A 128 -15.37 -10.94 6.53
C GLN A 128 -16.58 -11.26 7.42
N ASP A 129 -16.40 -11.31 8.73
CA ASP A 129 -17.49 -11.55 9.69
C ASP A 129 -18.57 -10.45 9.60
N THR A 130 -18.15 -9.20 9.35
CA THR A 130 -19.07 -8.04 9.17
C THR A 130 -19.66 -7.97 7.76
N ASN A 131 -18.94 -8.48 6.76
CA ASN A 131 -19.31 -8.42 5.34
C ASN A 131 -19.36 -9.83 4.74
N PRO A 132 -20.34 -10.66 5.12
CA PRO A 132 -20.37 -12.08 4.71
C PRO A 132 -20.51 -12.29 3.21
N ASN A 133 -20.91 -11.26 2.46
CA ASN A 133 -21.05 -11.28 1.00
C ASN A 133 -19.84 -10.71 0.25
N VAL A 134 -18.73 -10.36 0.93
CA VAL A 134 -17.53 -9.92 0.23
C VAL A 134 -17.02 -11.03 -0.69
N ASP A 135 -16.66 -10.68 -1.92
CA ASP A 135 -16.08 -11.65 -2.84
C ASP A 135 -14.72 -12.14 -2.29
N LEU A 136 -14.56 -13.46 -2.26
CA LEU A 136 -13.37 -14.09 -1.75
C LEU A 136 -12.12 -13.70 -2.55
N GLN A 137 -12.24 -13.39 -3.85
CA GLN A 137 -11.13 -12.91 -4.66
C GLN A 137 -10.59 -11.58 -4.13
N ASP A 138 -11.45 -10.66 -3.66
CA ASP A 138 -10.98 -9.40 -3.09
C ASP A 138 -10.16 -9.63 -1.82
N VAL A 139 -10.60 -10.58 -0.98
CA VAL A 139 -9.86 -10.97 0.22
C VAL A 139 -8.52 -11.61 -0.13
N LEU A 140 -8.50 -12.58 -1.05
CA LEU A 140 -7.27 -13.31 -1.40
C LEU A 140 -6.21 -12.44 -2.07
N PHE A 141 -6.63 -11.43 -2.85
CA PHE A 141 -5.71 -10.61 -3.64
C PHE A 141 -5.41 -9.24 -3.03
N CYS A 142 -6.04 -8.84 -1.93
CA CYS A 142 -5.84 -7.51 -1.33
C CYS A 142 -4.37 -7.20 -0.99
N GLY A 143 -3.61 -8.18 -0.44
CA GLY A 143 -2.19 -8.01 -0.14
C GLY A 143 -1.33 -7.77 -1.38
N ARG A 144 -1.60 -8.49 -2.47
CA ARG A 144 -0.90 -8.29 -3.75
C ARG A 144 -1.27 -6.96 -4.40
N VAL A 145 -2.54 -6.58 -4.34
CA VAL A 145 -3.07 -5.32 -4.88
C VAL A 145 -2.40 -4.12 -4.19
N ILE A 146 -2.36 -4.11 -2.86
CA ILE A 146 -1.73 -3.01 -2.13
C ILE A 146 -0.20 -3.01 -2.26
N LEU A 147 0.43 -4.18 -2.40
CA LEU A 147 1.85 -4.26 -2.73
C LEU A 147 2.14 -3.57 -4.07
N ILE A 148 1.38 -3.87 -5.12
CA ILE A 148 1.55 -3.22 -6.43
C ILE A 148 1.37 -1.71 -6.29
N GLN A 149 0.33 -1.24 -5.59
CA GLN A 149 0.13 0.18 -5.29
C GLN A 149 1.32 0.80 -4.52
N MET A 150 1.93 0.04 -3.62
CA MET A 150 3.10 0.48 -2.86
C MET A 150 4.35 0.59 -3.74
N LEU A 151 4.53 -0.35 -4.68
CA LEU A 151 5.63 -0.35 -5.64
C LEU A 151 5.51 0.76 -6.69
N THR A 152 4.31 1.09 -7.13
CA THR A 152 4.08 2.02 -8.27
C THR A 152 3.89 3.48 -7.87
N SER A 153 3.94 3.82 -6.59
CA SER A 153 3.80 5.21 -6.14
C SER A 153 5.07 5.71 -5.45
N LEU A 154 5.58 6.82 -6.00
CA LEU A 154 6.75 7.59 -5.56
C LEU A 154 6.34 8.82 -4.73
N TYR A 155 5.11 8.84 -4.23
CA TYR A 155 4.62 9.93 -3.39
C TYR A 155 5.41 9.98 -2.08
N GLY A 156 5.69 11.17 -1.58
CA GLY A 156 6.70 11.40 -0.54
C GLY A 156 7.99 11.90 -1.17
N VAL A 157 8.80 11.00 -1.76
CA VAL A 157 10.05 11.39 -2.43
C VAL A 157 9.85 12.35 -3.60
N GLU A 158 8.77 12.20 -4.36
CA GLU A 158 8.45 13.16 -5.42
C GLU A 158 8.09 14.55 -4.86
N GLN A 159 7.37 14.60 -3.74
CA GLN A 159 7.02 15.88 -3.10
C GLN A 159 8.27 16.59 -2.61
N HIS A 160 9.20 15.86 -1.99
CA HIS A 160 10.47 16.41 -1.53
C HIS A 160 11.22 17.20 -2.61
N TYR A 161 11.43 16.59 -3.78
CA TYR A 161 12.25 17.20 -4.83
C TYR A 161 11.47 18.15 -5.75
N ARG A 162 10.18 17.92 -5.98
CA ARG A 162 9.42 18.65 -7.01
C ARG A 162 8.40 19.64 -6.46
N SER A 163 7.97 19.47 -5.21
CA SER A 163 6.91 20.30 -4.61
C SER A 163 7.04 20.33 -3.08
N PRO A 164 8.17 20.81 -2.54
CA PRO A 164 8.41 20.78 -1.11
C PRO A 164 7.34 21.59 -0.36
N GLY A 165 6.80 20.98 0.69
CA GLY A 165 5.66 21.50 1.45
C GLY A 165 6.02 21.89 2.88
N LEU A 166 5.02 22.40 3.62
CA LEU A 166 5.16 22.82 5.02
C LEU A 166 5.42 21.65 6.00
N LEU A 167 5.11 20.42 5.62
CA LEU A 167 5.26 19.20 6.43
C LEU A 167 6.21 18.21 5.75
N GLN A 168 7.38 18.70 5.33
CA GLN A 168 8.32 17.90 4.53
C GLN A 168 8.86 16.69 5.32
N ASP A 169 9.20 16.87 6.58
CA ASP A 169 9.71 15.78 7.44
C ASP A 169 8.71 14.61 7.55
N ASP A 170 7.42 14.92 7.63
CA ASP A 170 6.35 13.91 7.68
C ASP A 170 6.25 13.14 6.34
N LEU A 171 6.44 13.82 5.22
CA LEU A 171 6.44 13.21 3.88
C LEU A 171 7.68 12.34 3.62
N ASP A 172 8.82 12.76 4.17
CA ASP A 172 10.09 12.04 4.10
C ASP A 172 10.00 10.75 4.93
N GLN A 173 9.48 10.84 6.16
CA GLN A 173 9.20 9.68 6.99
C GLN A 173 8.16 8.76 6.35
N PHE A 174 7.11 9.33 5.74
CA PHE A 174 6.10 8.58 5.03
C PHE A 174 6.70 7.78 3.85
N TRP A 175 7.61 8.40 3.08
CA TRP A 175 8.33 7.72 2.00
C TRP A 175 9.12 6.52 2.54
N GLU A 176 9.90 6.72 3.60
CA GLU A 176 10.68 5.64 4.21
C GLU A 176 9.79 4.49 4.69
N LEU A 177 8.72 4.81 5.43
CA LEU A 177 7.77 3.82 5.95
C LEU A 177 7.13 3.01 4.82
N ARG A 178 6.69 3.66 3.74
CA ARG A 178 6.12 2.97 2.57
C ARG A 178 7.17 2.12 1.85
N HIS A 179 8.42 2.57 1.79
CA HIS A 179 9.50 1.79 1.19
C HIS A 179 9.79 0.51 1.97
N GLN A 180 9.98 0.63 3.28
CA GLN A 180 10.21 -0.51 4.15
C GLN A 180 9.02 -1.48 4.14
N ALA A 181 7.79 -0.96 4.19
CA ALA A 181 6.59 -1.79 4.13
C ALA A 181 6.46 -2.55 2.80
N ALA A 182 6.71 -1.87 1.67
CA ALA A 182 6.67 -2.51 0.36
C ALA A 182 7.70 -3.66 0.25
N ARG A 183 8.92 -3.42 0.74
CA ARG A 183 9.97 -4.43 0.75
C ARG A 183 9.60 -5.64 1.62
N ARG A 184 9.18 -5.39 2.86
CA ARG A 184 8.76 -6.45 3.79
C ARG A 184 7.57 -7.25 3.25
N LEU A 185 6.59 -6.58 2.66
CA LEU A 185 5.43 -7.24 2.07
C LEU A 185 5.82 -8.05 0.83
N LEU A 186 6.71 -7.55 -0.02
CA LEU A 186 7.24 -8.30 -1.17
C LEU A 186 7.98 -9.57 -0.73
N GLU A 187 8.89 -9.45 0.24
CA GLU A 187 9.66 -10.58 0.81
C GLU A 187 8.77 -11.65 1.46
N ASN A 188 7.59 -11.27 1.97
CA ASN A 188 6.68 -12.16 2.70
C ASN A 188 5.36 -12.44 1.95
N LEU A 189 5.26 -12.07 0.67
CA LEU A 189 4.01 -12.12 -0.08
C LEU A 189 3.39 -13.52 -0.10
N GLU A 190 4.20 -14.56 -0.28
CA GLU A 190 3.74 -15.95 -0.26
C GLU A 190 3.13 -16.35 1.08
N THR A 191 3.73 -15.89 2.19
CA THR A 191 3.22 -16.17 3.54
C THR A 191 1.92 -15.43 3.80
N VAL A 192 1.82 -14.18 3.33
CA VAL A 192 0.57 -13.40 3.37
C VAL A 192 -0.52 -14.12 2.58
N GLU A 193 -0.26 -14.46 1.32
CA GLU A 193 -1.23 -15.14 0.45
C GLU A 193 -1.66 -16.48 1.05
N SER A 194 -0.72 -17.29 1.54
CA SER A 194 -1.03 -18.55 2.23
C SER A 194 -1.91 -18.35 3.46
N THR A 195 -1.69 -17.28 4.22
CA THR A 195 -2.51 -16.93 5.38
C THR A 195 -3.93 -16.56 4.98
N LEU A 196 -4.08 -15.73 3.93
CA LEU A 196 -5.38 -15.34 3.40
C LEU A 196 -6.16 -16.55 2.86
N HIS A 197 -5.49 -17.47 2.17
CA HIS A 197 -6.11 -18.73 1.71
C HIS A 197 -6.59 -19.60 2.88
N ARG A 198 -5.83 -19.68 3.98
CA ARG A 198 -6.27 -20.41 5.19
C ARG A 198 -7.48 -19.77 5.86
N LEU A 199 -7.53 -18.44 5.92
CA LEU A 199 -8.70 -17.72 6.47
C LEU A 199 -9.94 -17.98 5.62
N ALA A 200 -9.81 -17.87 4.30
CA ALA A 200 -10.83 -18.14 3.31
C ALA A 200 -11.38 -19.58 3.35
N SER A 201 -10.56 -20.54 3.80
CA SER A 201 -10.92 -21.97 3.86
C SER A 201 -11.58 -22.38 5.19
N ARG A 202 -11.81 -21.45 6.12
CA ARG A 202 -12.46 -21.79 7.40
C ARG A 202 -13.94 -22.15 7.13
N PRO A 203 -14.44 -23.30 7.61
CA PRO A 203 -15.86 -23.63 7.51
C PRO A 203 -16.69 -22.58 8.25
N GLU A 204 -17.90 -22.32 7.73
CA GLU A 204 -18.86 -21.33 8.24
C GLU A 204 -18.89 -21.30 9.78
N ARG A 205 -18.61 -20.13 10.35
CA ARG A 205 -18.82 -19.87 11.78
C ARG A 205 -20.32 -19.61 11.96
N TRP A 206 -21.02 -20.64 12.42
CA TRP A 206 -22.43 -20.59 12.84
C TRP A 206 -22.57 -19.84 14.17
#